data_AF-A0A0D6L1A9-F1
#
_entry.id   AF-A0A0D6L1A9-F1
#
_cell.length_a   1.000
_cell.length_b   1.000
_cell.length_c   1.000
_cell.angle_alpha   90.00
_cell.angle_beta   90.00
_cell.angle_gamma   90.00
#
_symmetry.space_group_name_H-M   'P 1'
#
loop_
_entity.id
_entity.type
_entity.pdbx_description
1 polymer ?
#
loop_
_entity_poly.entity_id
_entity_poly.type
_entity_poly.pdbx_seq_one_letter_code
_entity_poly.pdbx_strand_id
1 'polypeptide(L)'
;MAELDNFLQEQLALRVEKGISNQMDEIILKLKDLSENFAIANKDEKSPFRNVLAVAVDASSSIEIIKNYIRYQVGRSGSSPIWKTQKGKDIFAKALVNVLDELDKDAQLIVTKLRKSVPKSHNLEPYLNDINNQTQLRKNIHLKLVQLFLGYLAREHTASVGEMKLKK
;
A
#
# COMPACT_ATOMS: atom_id res chain seq x y z
N MET A 1 -21.66 -8.96 -15.49
CA MET A 1 -21.31 -8.59 -14.10
C MET A 1 -22.60 -8.41 -13.35
N ALA A 2 -22.77 -9.04 -12.18
CA ALA A 2 -23.91 -8.73 -11.32
C ALA A 2 -23.73 -7.30 -10.79
N GLU A 3 -24.63 -6.40 -11.16
CA GLU A 3 -24.64 -5.04 -10.67
C GLU A 3 -25.20 -5.04 -9.25
N LEU A 4 -24.41 -4.58 -8.28
CA LEU A 4 -24.86 -4.42 -6.90
C LEU A 4 -25.73 -3.16 -6.84
N ASP A 5 -26.86 -3.24 -6.15
CA ASP A 5 -27.58 -2.02 -5.76
C ASP A 5 -26.73 -1.16 -4.81
N ASN A 6 -27.09 0.12 -4.67
CA ASN A 6 -26.30 1.07 -3.87
C ASN A 6 -26.12 0.60 -2.41
N PHE A 7 -27.13 0.00 -1.81
CA PHE A 7 -27.06 -0.48 -0.43
C PHE A 7 -26.06 -1.64 -0.28
N LEU A 8 -26.06 -2.59 -1.21
CA LEU A 8 -25.10 -3.69 -1.23
C LEU A 8 -23.68 -3.20 -1.53
N GLN A 9 -23.52 -2.17 -2.37
CA GLN A 9 -22.23 -1.52 -2.60
C GLN A 9 -21.68 -0.90 -1.32
N GLU A 10 -22.50 -0.15 -0.58
CA GLU A 10 -22.14 0.44 0.71
C GLU A 10 -21.77 -0.63 1.75
N GLN A 11 -22.56 -1.71 1.84
CA GLN A 11 -22.24 -2.83 2.73
C GLN A 11 -20.91 -3.50 2.36
N LEU A 12 -20.66 -3.70 1.07
CA LEU A 12 -19.40 -4.27 0.59
C LEU A 12 -18.23 -3.34 0.96
N ALA A 13 -18.37 -2.03 0.71
CA ALA A 13 -17.36 -1.03 1.02
C ALA A 13 -17.01 -1.04 2.52
N LEU A 14 -17.99 -1.02 3.41
CA LEU A 14 -17.76 -1.06 4.86
C LEU A 14 -17.04 -2.34 5.30
N ARG A 15 -17.41 -3.50 4.73
CA ARG A 15 -16.74 -4.77 5.02
C ARG A 15 -15.29 -4.76 4.53
N VAL A 16 -15.05 -4.20 3.35
CA VAL A 16 -13.70 -4.05 2.78
C VAL A 16 -12.85 -3.12 3.64
N GLU A 17 -13.37 -1.96 4.04
CA GLU A 17 -12.68 -1.01 4.92
C GLU A 17 -12.31 -1.64 6.26
N LYS A 18 -13.22 -2.41 6.85
CA LYS A 18 -12.93 -3.19 8.07
C LYS A 18 -11.84 -4.22 7.83
N GLY A 19 -11.88 -4.94 6.70
CA GLY A 19 -10.86 -5.90 6.32
C GLY A 19 -9.48 -5.28 6.15
N ILE A 20 -9.41 -4.12 5.50
CA ILE A 20 -8.19 -3.31 5.36
C ILE A 20 -7.69 -2.88 6.73
N SER A 21 -8.55 -2.30 7.56
CA SER A 21 -8.18 -1.79 8.88
C SER A 21 -7.58 -2.88 9.77
N ASN A 22 -8.17 -4.08 9.77
CA ASN A 22 -7.65 -5.22 10.53
C ASN A 22 -6.27 -5.70 10.03
N GLN A 23 -5.95 -5.49 8.75
CA GLN A 23 -4.67 -5.90 8.18
C GLN A 23 -3.59 -4.81 8.36
N MET A 24 -3.98 -3.58 8.70
CA MET A 24 -3.04 -2.45 8.78
C MET A 24 -1.97 -2.62 9.85
N ASP A 25 -2.26 -3.28 10.97
CA ASP A 25 -1.28 -3.48 12.04
C ASP A 25 -0.04 -4.25 11.54
N GLU A 26 -0.26 -5.36 10.83
CA GLU A 26 0.82 -6.15 10.21
C GLU A 26 1.57 -5.35 9.14
N ILE A 27 0.85 -4.53 8.36
CA ILE A 27 1.42 -3.70 7.30
C ILE A 27 2.30 -2.58 7.90
N ILE A 28 1.89 -1.99 9.02
CA ILE A 28 2.67 -0.98 9.73
C ILE A 28 3.98 -1.57 10.25
N LEU A 29 4.00 -2.83 10.69
CA LEU A 29 5.24 -3.51 11.07
C LEU A 29 6.18 -3.66 9.87
N LYS A 30 5.69 -4.16 8.72
CA LYS A 30 6.50 -4.27 7.48
C LYS A 30 7.11 -2.91 7.08
N LEU A 31 6.35 -1.84 7.27
CA LEU A 31 6.76 -0.48 6.97
C LEU A 31 7.88 -0.01 7.90
N LYS A 32 7.72 -0.20 9.21
CA LYS A 32 8.74 0.17 10.21
C LYS A 32 10.03 -0.59 9.97
N ASP A 33 9.93 -1.90 9.76
CA ASP A 33 11.08 -2.74 9.42
C ASP A 33 11.80 -2.21 8.17
N LEU A 34 11.06 -1.87 7.10
CA LEU A 34 11.65 -1.31 5.88
C LEU A 34 12.36 0.04 6.16
N SER A 35 11.73 0.92 6.93
CA SER A 35 12.29 2.24 7.27
C SER A 35 13.58 2.12 8.07
N GLU A 36 13.55 1.32 9.13
CA GLU A 36 14.66 1.12 10.08
C GLU A 36 15.81 0.35 9.44
N ASN A 37 15.53 -0.72 8.68
CA ASN A 37 16.57 -1.53 8.05
C ASN A 37 17.47 -0.73 7.10
N PHE A 38 16.89 0.27 6.42
CA PHE A 38 17.61 1.16 5.52
C PHE A 38 18.02 2.49 6.17
N ALA A 39 17.65 2.74 7.44
CA ALA A 39 17.92 3.96 8.18
C ALA A 39 17.61 5.23 7.37
N ILE A 40 16.46 5.25 6.69
CA ILE A 40 16.13 6.26 5.68
C ILE A 40 16.02 7.68 6.26
N ALA A 41 15.65 7.82 7.53
CA ALA A 41 15.56 9.10 8.23
C ALA A 41 16.92 9.83 8.31
N ASN A 42 18.03 9.08 8.27
CA ASN A 42 19.39 9.66 8.32
C ASN A 42 19.88 10.14 6.96
N LYS A 43 19.11 9.93 5.89
CA LYS A 43 19.59 10.08 4.51
C LYS A 43 19.12 11.36 3.85
N ASP A 44 17.93 11.84 4.20
CA ASP A 44 17.37 13.07 3.65
C ASP A 44 16.42 13.71 4.66
N GLU A 45 16.47 15.03 4.78
CA GLU A 45 15.53 15.75 5.63
C GLU A 45 14.15 15.87 4.98
N LYS A 46 14.09 15.82 3.65
CA LYS A 46 12.83 15.94 2.90
C LYS A 46 12.34 14.54 2.54
N SER A 47 11.08 14.25 2.88
CA SER A 47 10.45 12.97 2.53
C SER A 47 10.16 12.89 1.03
N PRO A 48 10.82 12.01 0.26
CA PRO A 48 10.54 11.86 -1.17
C PRO A 48 9.25 11.08 -1.43
N PHE A 49 8.69 10.45 -0.39
CA PHE A 49 7.50 9.60 -0.46
C PHE A 49 6.22 10.39 -0.72
N ARG A 50 6.18 11.68 -0.40
CA ARG A 50 5.02 12.54 -0.72
C ARG A 50 4.76 12.60 -2.23
N ASN A 51 5.82 12.60 -3.03
CA ASN A 51 5.69 12.61 -4.50
C ASN A 51 5.18 11.26 -5.02
N VAL A 52 5.63 10.15 -4.44
CA VAL A 52 5.12 8.82 -4.79
C VAL A 52 3.66 8.68 -4.35
N LEU A 53 3.30 9.17 -3.17
CA LEU A 53 1.93 9.19 -2.68
C LEU A 53 1.02 10.00 -3.60
N ALA A 54 1.48 11.18 -4.07
CA ALA A 54 0.74 11.99 -5.04
C ALA A 54 0.42 11.21 -6.32
N VAL A 55 1.39 10.44 -6.84
CA VAL A 55 1.18 9.55 -7.99
C VAL A 55 0.23 8.40 -7.64
N ALA A 56 0.28 7.87 -6.42
CA ALA A 56 -0.56 6.75 -6.00
C ALA A 56 -2.04 7.11 -5.80
N VAL A 57 -2.34 8.36 -5.42
CA VAL A 57 -3.71 8.83 -5.20
C VAL A 57 -4.35 9.44 -6.44
N ASP A 58 -3.62 9.55 -7.55
CA ASP A 58 -4.17 9.96 -8.84
C ASP A 58 -5.23 8.97 -9.33
N ALA A 59 -6.32 9.48 -9.92
CA ALA A 59 -7.46 8.67 -10.35
C ALA A 59 -7.09 7.63 -11.43
N SER A 60 -6.08 7.91 -12.25
CA SER A 60 -5.58 7.02 -13.31
C SER A 60 -4.48 6.07 -12.82
N SER A 61 -4.14 6.11 -11.53
CA SER A 61 -3.01 5.37 -10.99
C SER A 61 -3.24 3.87 -10.98
N SER A 62 -2.15 3.14 -11.14
CA SER A 62 -2.11 1.69 -10.98
C SER A 62 -0.84 1.30 -10.26
N ILE A 63 -0.81 0.08 -9.73
CA ILE A 63 0.38 -0.46 -9.05
C ILE A 63 1.62 -0.40 -9.95
N GLU A 64 1.48 -0.69 -11.25
CA GLU A 64 2.60 -0.61 -12.19
C GLU A 64 3.08 0.83 -12.42
N ILE A 65 2.16 1.80 -12.50
CA ILE A 65 2.52 3.22 -12.61
C ILE A 65 3.33 3.66 -11.39
N ILE A 66 2.88 3.28 -10.18
CA ILE A 66 3.56 3.61 -8.93
C ILE A 66 4.97 2.98 -8.89
N LYS A 67 5.08 1.69 -9.23
CA LYS A 67 6.38 0.98 -9.27
C LYS A 67 7.32 1.60 -10.29
N ASN A 68 6.83 1.94 -11.48
CA ASN A 68 7.63 2.58 -12.52
C ASN A 68 8.08 3.99 -12.10
N TYR A 69 7.23 4.73 -11.41
CA TYR A 69 7.61 6.02 -10.84
C TYR A 69 8.76 5.86 -9.82
N ILE A 70 8.68 4.88 -8.91
CA ILE A 70 9.77 4.60 -7.95
C ILE A 70 11.07 4.23 -8.68
N ARG A 71 11.00 3.35 -9.69
CA ARG A 71 12.18 2.97 -10.51
C ARG A 71 12.78 4.18 -11.22
N TYR A 72 11.95 5.06 -11.75
CA TYR A 72 12.40 6.31 -12.38
C TYR A 72 13.10 7.24 -11.38
N GLN A 73 12.61 7.35 -10.14
CA GLN A 73 13.26 8.15 -9.10
C GLN A 73 14.70 7.69 -8.82
N VAL A 74 15.00 6.40 -8.95
CA VAL A 74 16.37 5.88 -8.74
C VAL A 74 17.35 6.45 -9.78
N GLY A 75 16.93 6.58 -11.05
CA GLY A 75 17.80 7.04 -12.14
C GLY A 75 17.83 8.56 -12.32
N ARG A 76 16.84 9.28 -11.79
CA ARG A 76 16.69 10.71 -12.04
C ARG A 76 17.79 11.54 -11.38
N SER A 77 18.31 12.54 -12.11
CA SER A 77 19.19 13.55 -11.53
C SER A 77 18.49 14.35 -10.42
N GLY A 78 19.23 14.67 -9.36
CA GLY A 78 18.70 15.38 -8.19
C GLY A 78 17.65 14.59 -7.37
N SER A 79 17.59 13.27 -7.54
CA SER A 79 16.74 12.41 -6.72
C SER A 79 17.27 12.31 -5.28
N SER A 80 16.36 12.09 -4.33
CA SER A 80 16.70 11.84 -2.93
C SER A 80 17.67 10.65 -2.81
N PRO A 81 18.74 10.75 -1.99
CA PRO A 81 19.66 9.63 -1.76
C PRO A 81 18.98 8.41 -1.12
N ILE A 82 17.81 8.57 -0.50
CA ILE A 82 17.01 7.46 0.06
C ILE A 82 16.79 6.36 -0.99
N TRP A 83 16.46 6.71 -2.24
CA TRP A 83 16.16 5.73 -3.28
C TRP A 83 17.30 4.76 -3.57
N LYS A 84 18.54 5.24 -3.40
CA LYS A 84 19.78 4.49 -3.66
C LYS A 84 20.40 3.93 -2.37
N THR A 85 19.75 4.12 -1.22
CA THR A 85 20.28 3.67 0.06
C THR A 85 20.39 2.15 0.07
N GLN A 86 21.57 1.65 0.38
CA GLN A 86 21.91 0.23 0.35
C GLN A 86 21.88 -0.38 1.75
N LYS A 87 21.44 -1.63 1.83
CA LYS A 87 21.61 -2.51 2.98
C LYS A 87 22.02 -3.89 2.47
N GLY A 88 23.27 -4.27 2.71
CA GLY A 88 23.83 -5.47 2.10
C GLY A 88 23.80 -5.38 0.57
N LYS A 89 23.13 -6.33 -0.08
CA LYS A 89 23.00 -6.38 -1.56
C LYS A 89 21.75 -5.66 -2.09
N ASP A 90 20.86 -5.21 -1.21
CA ASP A 90 19.59 -4.60 -1.61
C ASP A 90 19.66 -3.07 -1.58
N ILE A 91 18.89 -2.45 -2.47
CA ILE A 91 18.62 -1.01 -2.47
C ILE A 91 17.19 -0.76 -1.98
N PHE A 92 17.00 0.35 -1.27
CA PHE A 92 15.72 0.70 -0.68
C PHE A 92 14.58 0.71 -1.71
N ALA A 93 14.79 1.31 -2.89
CA ALA A 93 13.75 1.38 -3.92
C ALA A 93 13.27 0.00 -4.39
N LYS A 94 14.19 -0.98 -4.50
CA LYS A 94 13.85 -2.36 -4.86
C LYS A 94 13.09 -3.05 -3.73
N ALA A 95 13.56 -2.88 -2.49
CA ALA A 95 12.90 -3.43 -1.32
C ALA A 95 11.47 -2.87 -1.16
N LEU A 96 11.30 -1.56 -1.34
CA LEU A 96 9.98 -0.91 -1.34
C LEU A 96 9.07 -1.51 -2.41
N VAL A 97 9.54 -1.62 -3.66
CA VAL A 97 8.75 -2.22 -4.74
C VAL A 97 8.32 -3.65 -4.41
N ASN A 98 9.21 -4.47 -3.84
CA ASN A 98 8.87 -5.82 -3.41
C ASN A 98 7.79 -5.83 -2.32
N VAL A 99 7.88 -4.93 -1.34
CA VAL A 99 6.83 -4.79 -0.31
C VAL A 99 5.49 -4.41 -0.95
N LEU A 100 5.49 -3.47 -1.91
CA LEU A 100 4.26 -3.10 -2.61
C LEU A 100 3.66 -4.30 -3.39
N ASP A 101 4.49 -5.14 -4.00
CA ASP A 101 4.04 -6.37 -4.67
C ASP A 101 3.48 -7.40 -3.65
N GLU A 102 4.09 -7.52 -2.47
CA GLU A 102 3.64 -8.44 -1.43
C GLU A 102 2.29 -8.06 -0.81
N LEU A 103 1.90 -6.79 -0.83
CA LEU A 103 0.57 -6.34 -0.39
C LEU A 103 -0.58 -6.95 -1.20
N ASP A 104 -0.30 -7.52 -2.37
CA ASP A 104 -1.28 -8.29 -3.15
C ASP A 104 -1.71 -9.59 -2.44
N LYS A 105 -0.83 -10.16 -1.59
CA LYS A 105 -1.16 -11.30 -0.74
C LYS A 105 -2.11 -10.89 0.38
N ASP A 106 -1.89 -9.71 0.96
CA ASP A 106 -2.76 -9.11 1.98
C ASP A 106 -4.15 -8.80 1.38
N ALA A 107 -4.20 -8.26 0.17
CA ALA A 107 -5.45 -8.05 -0.57
C ALA A 107 -6.22 -9.36 -0.83
N GLN A 108 -5.52 -10.40 -1.28
CA GLN A 108 -6.11 -11.73 -1.49
C GLN A 108 -6.65 -12.33 -0.18
N LEU A 109 -5.94 -12.14 0.92
CA LEU A 109 -6.36 -12.59 2.24
C LEU A 109 -7.65 -11.89 2.67
N ILE A 110 -7.75 -10.58 2.47
CA ILE A 110 -8.96 -9.79 2.76
C ILE A 110 -10.14 -10.31 1.93
N VAL A 111 -10.00 -10.48 0.62
CA VAL A 111 -11.07 -11.03 -0.24
C VAL A 111 -11.52 -12.42 0.24
N THR A 112 -10.57 -13.27 0.60
CA THR A 112 -10.85 -14.62 1.10
C THR A 112 -11.61 -14.59 2.43
N LYS A 113 -11.19 -13.73 3.37
CA LYS A 113 -11.88 -13.54 4.67
C LYS A 113 -13.28 -12.98 4.46
N LEU A 114 -13.45 -11.99 3.57
CA LEU A 114 -14.74 -11.41 3.22
C LEU A 114 -15.72 -12.47 2.72
N ARG A 115 -15.31 -13.26 1.73
CA ARG A 115 -16.14 -14.34 1.16
C ARG A 115 -16.58 -15.36 2.23
N LYS A 116 -15.67 -15.73 3.14
CA LYS A 116 -15.98 -16.65 4.24
C LYS A 116 -16.90 -16.04 5.30
N SER A 117 -16.86 -14.73 5.49
CA SER A 117 -17.66 -14.01 6.50
C SER A 117 -19.10 -13.72 6.07
N VAL A 118 -19.38 -13.80 4.77
CA VAL A 118 -20.71 -13.53 4.21
C VAL A 118 -21.52 -14.85 4.18
N PRO A 119 -22.69 -14.91 4.83
CA PRO A 119 -23.54 -16.10 4.77
C PRO A 119 -23.94 -16.44 3.33
N LYS A 120 -24.10 -17.75 3.04
CA LYS A 120 -24.53 -18.23 1.71
C LYS A 120 -25.88 -17.68 1.24
N SER A 121 -26.75 -17.29 2.19
CA SER A 121 -28.05 -16.70 1.91
C SER A 121 -28.02 -15.18 1.69
N HIS A 122 -26.86 -14.54 1.79
CA HIS A 122 -26.73 -13.09 1.68
C HIS A 122 -26.65 -12.67 0.20
N ASN A 123 -27.28 -11.55 -0.15
CA ASN A 123 -27.31 -11.01 -1.51
C ASN A 123 -25.93 -10.60 -2.09
N LEU A 124 -24.87 -10.59 -1.26
CA LEU A 124 -23.50 -10.30 -1.69
C LEU A 124 -22.78 -11.56 -2.15
N GLU A 125 -23.29 -12.74 -1.81
CA GLU A 125 -22.61 -14.00 -2.07
C GLU A 125 -22.37 -14.25 -3.57
N PRO A 126 -23.36 -14.05 -4.47
CA PRO A 126 -23.13 -14.27 -5.90
C PRO A 126 -22.05 -13.33 -6.46
N TYR A 127 -22.03 -12.08 -5.99
CA TYR A 127 -21.01 -11.10 -6.37
C TYR A 127 -19.62 -11.51 -5.89
N LEU A 128 -19.49 -11.96 -4.63
CA LEU A 128 -18.21 -12.35 -4.03
C LEU A 128 -17.68 -13.69 -4.53
N ASN A 129 -18.52 -14.53 -5.14
CA ASN A 129 -18.13 -15.80 -5.74
C ASN A 129 -17.82 -15.69 -7.24
N ASP A 130 -18.23 -14.63 -7.91
CA ASP A 130 -17.81 -14.36 -9.28
C ASP A 130 -16.30 -14.08 -9.36
N ILE A 131 -15.61 -14.73 -10.30
CA ILE A 131 -14.14 -14.68 -10.43
C ILE A 131 -13.66 -13.31 -10.90
N ASN A 132 -14.42 -12.65 -11.78
CA ASN A 132 -14.05 -11.33 -12.31
C ASN A 132 -14.21 -10.26 -11.22
N ASN A 133 -15.30 -10.32 -10.46
CA ASN A 133 -15.54 -9.44 -9.32
C ASN A 133 -14.47 -9.65 -8.23
N GLN A 134 -14.11 -10.89 -7.90
CA GLN A 134 -13.01 -11.18 -6.96
C GLN A 134 -11.69 -10.58 -7.43
N THR A 135 -11.37 -10.72 -8.73
CA THR A 135 -10.16 -10.18 -9.32
C THR A 135 -10.14 -8.65 -9.25
N GLN A 136 -11.26 -8.01 -9.59
CA GLN A 136 -11.37 -6.55 -9.54
C GLN A 136 -11.32 -6.03 -8.09
N LEU A 137 -12.03 -6.68 -7.18
CA LEU A 137 -12.03 -6.33 -5.76
C LEU A 137 -10.64 -6.44 -5.15
N ARG A 138 -9.90 -7.52 -5.46
CA ARG A 138 -8.52 -7.71 -5.04
C ARG A 138 -7.62 -6.58 -5.55
N LYS A 139 -7.70 -6.23 -6.84
CA LYS A 139 -6.92 -5.13 -7.44
C LYS A 139 -7.21 -3.79 -6.74
N ASN A 140 -8.48 -3.49 -6.49
CA ASN A 140 -8.88 -2.27 -5.81
C ASN A 140 -8.35 -2.22 -4.36
N ILE A 141 -8.45 -3.34 -3.63
CA ILE A 141 -7.91 -3.45 -2.26
C ILE A 141 -6.40 -3.30 -2.28
N HIS A 142 -5.70 -3.97 -3.21
CA HIS A 142 -4.24 -3.87 -3.34
C HIS A 142 -3.79 -2.43 -3.56
N LEU A 143 -4.43 -1.70 -4.49
CA LEU A 143 -4.15 -0.29 -4.71
C LEU A 143 -4.38 0.54 -3.44
N LYS A 144 -5.47 0.29 -2.72
CA LYS A 144 -5.76 1.01 -1.47
C LYS A 144 -4.72 0.73 -0.38
N LEU A 145 -4.28 -0.52 -0.24
CA LEU A 145 -3.22 -0.89 0.71
C LEU A 145 -1.90 -0.19 0.35
N VAL A 146 -1.54 -0.13 -0.93
CA VAL A 146 -0.34 0.60 -1.40
C VAL A 146 -0.44 2.09 -1.09
N GLN A 147 -1.58 2.72 -1.35
CA GLN A 147 -1.80 4.14 -1.02
C GLN A 147 -1.65 4.40 0.48
N LEU A 148 -2.25 3.55 1.32
CA LEU A 148 -2.14 3.66 2.78
C LEU A 148 -0.69 3.45 3.23
N PHE A 149 -0.03 2.40 2.76
CA PHE A 149 1.37 2.12 3.08
C PHE A 149 2.28 3.31 2.76
N LEU A 150 2.19 3.87 1.56
CA LEU A 150 2.97 5.05 1.15
C LEU A 150 2.64 6.28 1.99
N GLY A 151 1.36 6.45 2.37
CA GLY A 151 0.92 7.51 3.27
C GLY A 151 1.53 7.39 4.66
N TYR A 152 1.54 6.19 5.24
CA TYR A 152 2.20 5.92 6.52
C TYR A 152 3.72 6.08 6.39
N LEU A 153 4.34 5.67 5.28
CA LEU A 153 5.78 5.75 5.10
C LEU A 153 6.26 7.20 5.03
N ALA A 154 5.48 8.05 4.36
CA ALA A 154 5.73 9.49 4.32
C ALA A 154 5.65 10.13 5.72
N ARG A 155 4.67 9.71 6.53
CA ARG A 155 4.50 10.19 7.91
C ARG A 155 5.62 9.70 8.82
N GLU A 156 5.90 8.41 8.80
CA GLU A 156 6.98 7.77 9.58
C GLU A 156 8.30 8.47 9.34
N HIS A 157 8.71 8.61 8.07
CA HIS A 157 9.93 9.32 7.72
C HIS A 157 9.95 10.77 8.26
N THR A 158 8.83 11.50 8.12
CA THR A 158 8.74 12.88 8.61
C THR A 158 8.89 12.93 10.14
N ALA A 159 8.28 11.98 10.86
CA ALA A 159 8.37 11.88 12.31
C ALA A 159 9.80 11.54 12.75
N SER A 160 10.42 10.50 12.16
CA SER A 160 11.78 10.09 12.50
C SER A 160 12.81 11.22 12.27
N VAL A 161 12.69 11.96 11.15
CA VAL A 161 13.55 13.13 10.89
C VAL A 161 13.34 14.22 11.96
N GLY A 162 12.09 14.48 12.35
CA GLY A 162 11.76 15.44 13.41
C GLY A 162 12.38 15.07 14.76
N GLU A 163 12.23 13.81 15.18
CA GLU A 163 12.81 13.30 16.42
C GLU A 163 14.34 13.39 16.44
N MET A 164 14.99 13.10 15.32
CA MET A 164 16.44 13.22 15.20
C MET A 164 16.92 14.66 15.35
N LYS A 165 16.17 15.64 14.85
CA LYS A 165 16.50 17.06 14.99
C LYS A 165 16.39 17.54 16.43
N LEU A 166 15.47 16.97 17.22
CA LEU A 166 15.30 17.29 18.64
C LEU A 166 16.40 16.69 19.53
N LYS A 167 17.06 15.62 19.08
CA LYS A 167 18.14 14.93 19.82
C LYS A 167 19.55 15.46 19.51
N LYS A 168 19.68 16.43 18.61
CA LYS A 168 20.93 17.11 18.25
C LYS A 168 21.02 18.45 18.98
#